data_AF-W1VQ58-F1
#
_entry.id   AF-W1VQ58-F1
#
_cell.length_a   1.000
_cell.length_b   1.000
_cell.length_c   1.000
_cell.angle_alpha   90.00
_cell.angle_beta   90.00
_cell.angle_gamma   90.00
#
_symmetry.space_group_name_H-M   'P 1'
#
loop_
_entity.id
_entity.type
_entity.pdbx_description
1 polymer ?
#
loop_
_entity_poly.entity_id
_entity_poly.type
_entity_poly.pdbx_seq_one_letter_code
_entity_poly.pdbx_strand_id
1 'polypeptide(L)'
;MSTAAASVRPDDASPVRRGQRVVIIGGGPAGYEAALVASQLGAQVKLVEDRGLGGSAVLTDVVPSKTLVAAAEALDASATGPHGVNHPSQLSRPHRPDQPDQRGRTNQPDRTDQHDRHDRTDQHDRTDRPDELDRSDGPDQRGRCRRPDAVELNARVRRLAAEQSRDLAALMADRGVEVLGGRARLGGLDETGTRTVHVDPVTGPWLGAPTATDHPQDEGLEDEDLEDEGLEDEDLEDEGLGNEDLEDEGLGDEDLEAETSATPAGPNAARLSQDLHADVVLVATGARPRRLPRAEPDGRRILTWTQLYDLDELPEHLIVVGSGVTGAEFAGAYLALGSRVTLVSSRERLLPTVDADAADLVDTRFRARGMQVLSGARAVAAHVVRDDGDAGPEGEYVEVELADGRVVYGSHCLMAVGAVP
;
A
#
# COMPACT_ATOMS: atom_id res chain seq x y z
N MET A 1 10.17 -38.30 -40.59
CA MET A 1 8.72 -38.06 -40.57
C MET A 1 8.44 -37.04 -39.49
N SER A 2 8.10 -35.81 -39.89
CA SER A 2 7.81 -34.69 -38.99
C SER A 2 6.37 -34.81 -38.51
N THR A 3 6.15 -34.99 -37.21
CA THR A 3 4.83 -34.93 -36.59
C THR A 3 4.45 -33.47 -36.39
N ALA A 4 3.56 -32.95 -37.24
CA ALA A 4 2.96 -31.64 -37.07
C ALA A 4 2.11 -31.64 -35.78
N ALA A 5 2.38 -30.72 -34.87
CA ALA A 5 1.51 -30.42 -33.74
C ALA A 5 0.16 -29.96 -34.31
N ALA A 6 -0.92 -30.67 -33.99
CA ALA A 6 -2.26 -30.27 -34.37
C ALA A 6 -2.57 -28.91 -33.72
N SER A 7 -2.82 -27.91 -34.56
CA SER A 7 -3.34 -26.60 -34.15
C SER A 7 -4.69 -26.81 -33.49
N VAL A 8 -4.74 -26.68 -32.16
CA VAL A 8 -5.99 -26.62 -31.40
C VAL A 8 -6.68 -25.30 -31.76
N ARG A 9 -7.91 -25.37 -32.27
CA ARG A 9 -8.72 -24.17 -32.51
C ARG A 9 -9.04 -23.52 -31.16
N PRO A 10 -9.05 -22.18 -31.03
CA PRO A 10 -9.33 -21.51 -29.76
C PRO A 10 -10.61 -21.99 -29.06
N ASP A 11 -11.65 -22.33 -29.84
CA ASP A 11 -12.94 -22.84 -29.34
C ASP A 11 -12.85 -24.26 -28.75
N ASP A 12 -11.85 -25.05 -29.12
CA ASP A 12 -11.63 -26.42 -28.62
C ASP A 12 -10.75 -26.44 -27.35
N ALA A 13 -10.11 -25.34 -26.99
CA ALA A 13 -9.19 -25.26 -25.84
C ALA A 13 -9.90 -24.96 -24.51
N SER A 14 -11.02 -24.23 -24.54
CA SER A 14 -11.77 -23.90 -23.31
C SER A 14 -12.61 -25.09 -22.86
N PRO A 15 -12.64 -25.45 -21.56
CA PRO A 15 -13.59 -26.43 -21.04
C PRO A 15 -15.02 -25.86 -20.94
N VAL A 16 -15.19 -24.54 -21.06
CA VAL A 16 -16.47 -23.86 -20.94
C VAL A 16 -17.23 -23.88 -22.27
N ARG A 17 -18.53 -24.16 -22.21
CA ARG A 17 -19.46 -24.16 -23.34
C ARG A 17 -20.68 -23.29 -22.99
N ARG A 18 -21.30 -22.73 -24.03
CA ARG A 18 -22.54 -21.94 -23.89
C ARG A 18 -23.60 -22.74 -23.11
N GLY A 19 -24.22 -22.09 -22.13
CA GLY A 19 -25.26 -22.67 -21.29
C GLY A 19 -24.78 -23.52 -20.11
N GLN A 20 -23.47 -23.78 -19.96
CA GLN A 20 -22.96 -24.47 -18.77
C GLN A 20 -23.08 -23.62 -17.52
N ARG A 21 -23.28 -24.27 -16.37
CA ARG A 21 -23.23 -23.65 -15.05
C ARG A 21 -21.79 -23.67 -14.55
N VAL A 22 -21.21 -22.48 -14.42
CA VAL A 22 -19.84 -22.29 -13.94
C VAL A 22 -19.90 -21.66 -12.54
N VAL A 23 -19.29 -22.31 -11.55
CA VAL A 23 -19.11 -21.74 -10.22
C VAL A 23 -17.64 -21.43 -9.98
N ILE A 24 -17.35 -20.20 -9.58
CA ILE A 24 -16.00 -19.72 -9.31
C ILE A 24 -15.89 -19.43 -7.82
N ILE A 25 -14.88 -20.00 -7.17
CA ILE A 25 -14.62 -19.83 -5.74
C ILE A 25 -13.42 -18.92 -5.55
N GLY A 26 -13.67 -17.69 -5.12
CA GLY A 26 -12.68 -16.61 -4.96
C GLY A 26 -12.80 -15.57 -6.07
N GLY A 27 -12.89 -14.30 -5.67
CA GLY A 27 -13.07 -13.12 -6.52
C GLY A 27 -11.79 -12.35 -6.81
N GLY A 28 -10.60 -12.95 -6.61
CA GLY A 28 -9.32 -12.38 -7.03
C GLY A 28 -9.14 -12.35 -8.55
N PRO A 29 -7.99 -11.87 -9.08
CA PRO A 29 -7.74 -11.78 -10.53
C PRO A 29 -7.98 -13.07 -11.30
N ALA A 30 -7.54 -14.21 -10.78
CA ALA A 30 -7.80 -15.50 -11.41
C ALA A 30 -9.30 -15.83 -11.48
N GLY A 31 -10.09 -15.38 -10.51
CA GLY A 31 -11.51 -15.66 -10.41
C GLY A 31 -12.37 -14.70 -11.23
N TYR A 32 -12.26 -13.38 -11.01
CA TYR A 32 -13.12 -12.42 -11.71
C TYR A 32 -12.81 -12.35 -13.21
N GLU A 33 -11.56 -12.49 -13.64
CA GLU A 33 -11.22 -12.52 -15.08
C GLU A 33 -11.78 -13.79 -15.74
N ALA A 34 -11.68 -14.94 -15.05
CA ALA A 34 -12.29 -16.18 -15.53
C ALA A 34 -13.82 -16.06 -15.60
N ALA A 35 -14.44 -15.33 -14.67
CA ALA A 35 -15.89 -15.09 -14.67
C ALA A 35 -16.31 -14.27 -15.89
N LEU A 36 -15.57 -13.20 -16.19
CA LEU A 36 -15.80 -12.36 -17.36
C LEU A 36 -15.70 -13.17 -18.66
N VAL A 37 -14.63 -13.96 -18.81
CA VAL A 37 -14.43 -14.79 -20.01
C VAL A 37 -15.51 -15.88 -20.10
N ALA A 38 -15.85 -16.55 -19.01
CA ALA A 38 -16.91 -17.57 -19.00
C ALA A 38 -18.28 -16.98 -19.38
N SER A 39 -18.59 -15.78 -18.88
CA SER A 39 -19.82 -15.07 -19.25
C SER A 39 -19.83 -14.68 -20.73
N GLN A 40 -18.71 -14.18 -21.27
CA GLN A 40 -18.57 -13.87 -22.70
C GLN A 40 -18.75 -15.10 -23.60
N LEU A 41 -18.34 -16.28 -23.13
CA LEU A 41 -18.59 -17.56 -23.81
C LEU A 41 -20.04 -18.07 -23.66
N GLY A 42 -20.90 -17.32 -22.97
CA GLY A 42 -22.32 -17.60 -22.79
C GLY A 42 -22.62 -18.65 -21.71
N ALA A 43 -21.72 -18.85 -20.74
CA ALA A 43 -21.99 -19.67 -19.57
C ALA A 43 -22.86 -18.92 -18.55
N GLN A 44 -23.54 -19.68 -17.68
CA GLN A 44 -24.22 -19.14 -16.49
C GLN A 44 -23.21 -19.13 -15.35
N VAL A 45 -22.73 -17.94 -14.99
CA VAL A 45 -21.61 -17.79 -14.04
C VAL A 45 -22.10 -17.32 -12.69
N LYS A 46 -21.75 -18.07 -11.64
CA LYS A 46 -21.84 -17.64 -10.24
C LYS A 46 -20.44 -17.53 -9.65
N LEU A 47 -20.12 -16.40 -9.06
CA LEU A 47 -18.85 -16.16 -8.37
C LEU A 47 -19.11 -16.02 -6.87
N VAL A 48 -18.34 -16.73 -6.05
CA VAL A 48 -18.45 -16.70 -4.59
C VAL A 48 -17.18 -16.05 -4.01
N GLU A 49 -17.36 -14.97 -3.24
CA GLU A 49 -16.26 -14.18 -2.65
C GLU A 49 -16.64 -13.71 -1.25
N ASP A 50 -15.71 -13.85 -0.28
CA ASP A 50 -16.01 -13.67 1.14
C ASP A 50 -15.60 -12.32 1.72
N ARG A 51 -14.81 -11.52 1.00
CA ARG A 51 -14.37 -10.18 1.43
C ARG A 51 -14.81 -9.06 0.49
N GLY A 52 -14.50 -9.19 -0.79
CA GLY A 52 -14.79 -8.17 -1.81
C GLY A 52 -14.13 -8.49 -3.15
N LEU A 53 -14.69 -7.96 -4.24
CA LEU A 53 -14.18 -8.23 -5.59
C LEU A 53 -12.75 -7.71 -5.78
N GLY A 54 -11.97 -8.44 -6.56
CA GLY A 54 -10.55 -8.22 -6.75
C GLY A 54 -9.67 -8.94 -5.72
N GLY A 55 -10.24 -9.50 -4.65
CA GLY A 55 -9.55 -10.32 -3.67
C GLY A 55 -8.33 -9.62 -3.05
N SER A 56 -7.31 -10.38 -2.64
CA SER A 56 -6.12 -9.78 -2.01
C SER A 56 -5.37 -8.81 -2.93
N ALA A 57 -5.36 -9.06 -4.25
CA ALA A 57 -4.67 -8.18 -5.20
C ALA A 57 -5.20 -6.73 -5.16
N VAL A 58 -6.52 -6.56 -5.06
CA VAL A 58 -7.15 -5.23 -4.99
C VAL A 58 -7.25 -4.72 -3.56
N LEU A 59 -7.56 -5.60 -2.60
CA LEU A 59 -7.93 -5.16 -1.26
C LEU A 59 -6.74 -5.00 -0.29
N THR A 60 -5.66 -5.78 -0.45
CA THR A 60 -4.60 -5.86 0.59
C THR A 60 -3.17 -5.94 0.07
N ASP A 61 -2.95 -6.25 -1.21
CA ASP A 61 -1.64 -6.59 -1.74
C ASP A 61 -1.19 -5.60 -2.82
N VAL A 62 -1.59 -5.81 -4.07
CA VAL A 62 -1.02 -5.13 -5.24
C VAL A 62 -1.49 -3.68 -5.32
N VAL A 63 -2.79 -3.44 -5.40
CA VAL A 63 -3.33 -2.07 -5.51
C VAL A 63 -2.90 -1.24 -4.30
N PRO A 64 -3.07 -1.70 -3.04
CA PRO A 64 -2.68 -0.90 -1.89
C PRO A 64 -1.18 -0.60 -1.83
N SER A 65 -0.32 -1.57 -2.16
CA SER A 65 1.13 -1.32 -2.17
C SER A 65 1.54 -0.33 -3.26
N LYS A 66 0.94 -0.39 -4.45
CA LYS A 66 1.22 0.58 -5.51
C LYS A 66 0.70 1.97 -5.20
N THR A 67 -0.45 2.09 -4.53
CA THR A 67 -0.95 3.39 -4.04
C THR A 67 0.01 3.99 -3.02
N LEU A 68 0.50 3.18 -2.07
CA LEU A 68 1.47 3.62 -1.06
C LEU A 68 2.80 4.04 -1.71
N VAL A 69 3.36 3.21 -2.60
CA VAL A 69 4.63 3.48 -3.30
C VAL A 69 4.52 4.76 -4.11
N ALA A 70 3.45 4.94 -4.88
CA ALA A 70 3.26 6.15 -5.69
C ALA A 70 3.18 7.42 -4.82
N ALA A 71 2.49 7.35 -3.68
CA ALA A 71 2.44 8.46 -2.73
C ALA A 71 3.82 8.75 -2.11
N ALA A 72 4.57 7.70 -1.72
CA ALA A 72 5.92 7.83 -1.19
C ALA A 72 6.89 8.47 -2.19
N GLU A 73 6.84 8.06 -3.46
CA GLU A 73 7.67 8.63 -4.54
C GLU A 73 7.33 10.11 -4.79
N ALA A 74 6.05 10.47 -4.81
CA ALA A 74 5.61 11.86 -4.99
C ALA A 74 6.10 12.77 -3.84
N LEU A 75 6.05 12.28 -2.60
CA LEU A 75 6.53 13.01 -1.43
C LEU A 75 8.07 13.14 -1.43
N ASP A 76 8.78 12.07 -1.76
CA ASP A 76 10.25 12.08 -1.86
C ASP A 76 10.74 13.02 -2.95
N ALA A 77 10.11 13.00 -4.13
CA ALA A 77 10.42 13.92 -5.23
C ALA A 77 10.18 15.39 -4.84
N SER A 78 9.10 15.65 -4.10
CA SER A 78 8.77 16.99 -3.60
C SER A 78 9.75 17.48 -2.53
N ALA A 79 10.32 16.57 -1.74
CA ALA A 79 11.29 16.88 -0.70
C ALA A 79 12.72 17.11 -1.26
N THR A 80 13.05 16.54 -2.41
CA THR A 80 14.43 16.44 -2.92
C THR A 80 14.70 17.20 -4.24
N GLY A 81 13.69 17.89 -4.78
CA GLY A 81 13.74 18.44 -6.14
C GLY A 81 14.37 19.84 -6.29
N PRO A 82 15.38 20.04 -7.17
CA PRO A 82 15.85 21.35 -7.62
C PRO A 82 14.93 21.93 -8.72
N HIS A 83 13.63 21.66 -8.64
CA HIS A 83 12.67 21.89 -9.73
C HIS A 83 12.02 23.28 -9.69
N GLY A 84 12.58 24.21 -8.90
CA GLY A 84 12.02 25.55 -8.73
C GLY A 84 10.70 25.59 -7.94
N VAL A 85 10.31 24.48 -7.32
CA VAL A 85 9.14 24.40 -6.44
C VAL A 85 9.58 24.72 -5.02
N ASN A 86 9.20 25.90 -4.52
CA ASN A 86 9.47 26.30 -3.14
C ASN A 86 8.32 25.85 -2.24
N HIS A 87 8.62 25.10 -1.19
CA HIS A 87 7.63 24.79 -0.17
C HIS A 87 7.38 26.04 0.70
N PRO A 88 6.15 26.34 1.17
CA PRO A 88 5.89 27.54 1.99
C PRO A 88 6.73 27.61 3.27
N SER A 89 7.14 26.47 3.83
CA SER A 89 8.11 26.40 4.95
C SER A 89 9.53 26.88 4.59
N GLN A 90 9.83 27.06 3.31
CA GLN A 90 11.09 27.58 2.77
C GLN A 90 11.05 29.09 2.48
N LEU A 91 9.85 29.70 2.48
CA LEU A 91 9.66 31.14 2.20
C LEU A 91 9.88 32.04 3.42
N SER A 92 10.08 31.47 4.61
CA SER A 92 10.21 32.22 5.88
C SER A 92 11.63 32.71 6.20
N ARG A 93 12.32 33.34 5.25
CA ARG A 93 13.47 34.21 5.57
C ARG A 93 13.40 35.49 4.74
N PRO A 94 13.39 36.69 5.36
CA PRO A 94 13.57 37.92 4.60
C PRO A 94 14.97 37.90 3.97
N HIS A 95 14.99 38.08 2.66
CA HIS A 95 16.21 38.23 1.86
C HIS A 95 17.00 39.42 2.43
N ARG A 96 18.19 39.18 3.03
CA ARG A 96 19.12 40.28 3.32
C ARG A 96 19.78 40.65 1.99
N PRO A 97 19.74 41.93 1.57
CA PRO A 97 20.42 42.33 0.34
C PRO A 97 21.93 42.15 0.48
N ASP A 98 22.54 41.48 -0.50
CA ASP A 98 23.97 41.22 -0.59
C ASP A 98 24.79 42.53 -0.54
N GLN A 99 25.86 42.52 0.26
CA GLN A 99 26.89 43.56 0.19
C GLN A 99 27.79 43.30 -1.03
N PRO A 100 28.20 44.33 -1.78
CA PRO A 100 28.95 44.14 -3.01
C PRO A 100 30.39 43.67 -2.76
N ASP A 101 30.78 42.65 -3.52
CA ASP A 101 32.07 41.95 -3.56
C ASP A 101 33.21 42.89 -3.97
N GLN A 102 34.19 43.13 -3.09
CA GLN A 102 35.43 43.83 -3.42
C GLN A 102 36.47 42.83 -3.95
N ARG A 103 36.37 42.46 -5.23
CA ARG A 103 37.47 41.83 -5.97
C ARG A 103 37.92 42.72 -7.11
N GLY A 104 38.86 43.61 -6.80
CA GLY A 104 39.66 44.31 -7.79
C GLY A 104 41.12 44.24 -7.40
N ARG A 105 41.91 43.51 -8.19
CA ARG A 105 43.38 43.54 -8.41
C ARG A 105 43.92 42.10 -8.45
N THR A 106 44.73 41.62 -9.39
CA THR A 106 45.32 42.06 -10.67
C THR A 106 46.00 40.79 -11.20
N ASN A 107 45.79 40.40 -12.46
CA ASN A 107 46.57 39.34 -13.12
C ASN A 107 47.99 39.83 -13.42
N GLN A 108 48.99 38.99 -13.15
CA GLN A 108 50.29 39.04 -13.80
C GLN A 108 50.82 37.60 -13.95
N PRO A 109 51.22 37.16 -15.17
CA PRO A 109 51.65 35.79 -15.38
C PRO A 109 53.18 35.63 -15.38
N ASP A 110 53.56 34.37 -15.17
CA ASP A 110 54.70 33.66 -15.76
C ASP A 110 56.00 33.55 -14.94
N ARG A 111 56.41 32.28 -14.72
CA ARG A 111 57.81 31.78 -14.69
C ARG A 111 57.87 30.25 -14.51
N THR A 112 57.99 29.58 -15.65
CA THR A 112 59.01 28.54 -16.01
C THR A 112 59.31 27.36 -15.07
N ASP A 113 59.15 26.17 -15.67
CA ASP A 113 59.84 24.89 -15.46
C ASP A 113 61.28 24.95 -14.90
N GLN A 114 61.62 24.00 -14.01
CA GLN A 114 62.64 22.97 -14.28
C GLN A 114 62.81 21.95 -13.13
N HIS A 115 63.00 20.69 -13.54
CA HIS A 115 63.65 19.52 -12.94
C HIS A 115 64.08 19.53 -11.45
N ASP A 116 63.81 18.45 -10.70
CA ASP A 116 64.67 17.27 -10.74
C ASP A 116 64.09 16.05 -10.01
N ARG A 117 64.44 14.86 -10.52
CA ARG A 117 64.14 13.54 -9.92
C ARG A 117 65.03 13.35 -8.68
N HIS A 118 64.58 12.61 -7.68
CA HIS A 118 65.40 11.54 -7.08
C HIS A 118 64.53 10.53 -6.31
N ASP A 119 64.91 9.28 -6.56
CA ASP A 119 64.39 8.00 -6.09
C ASP A 119 64.79 7.75 -4.63
N ARG A 120 63.92 7.08 -3.85
CA ARG A 120 64.28 6.25 -2.69
C ARG A 120 63.06 5.53 -2.12
N THR A 121 63.09 4.22 -2.29
CA THR A 121 62.43 3.19 -1.49
C THR A 121 62.66 3.36 0.01
N ASP A 122 61.64 3.11 0.82
CA ASP A 122 61.77 2.28 2.04
C ASP A 122 60.39 1.84 2.58
N GLN A 123 60.31 0.54 2.87
CA GLN A 123 59.24 -0.14 3.60
C GLN A 123 59.44 0.08 5.11
N HIS A 124 58.38 0.36 5.87
CA HIS A 124 57.91 -0.46 7.00
C HIS A 124 56.93 0.26 7.93
N ASP A 125 55.84 -0.46 8.21
CA ASP A 125 55.26 -0.70 9.54
C ASP A 125 54.69 0.49 10.34
N ARG A 126 53.36 0.65 10.30
CA ARG A 126 52.56 1.27 11.37
C ARG A 126 51.17 0.62 11.47
N THR A 127 51.08 -0.36 12.36
CA THR A 127 49.96 -0.66 13.28
C THR A 127 48.61 0.02 13.02
N ASP A 128 47.60 -0.82 12.75
CA ASP A 128 46.18 -0.52 12.76
C ASP A 128 45.73 0.18 14.06
N ARG A 129 45.18 1.39 13.92
CA ARG A 129 44.22 1.97 14.86
C ARG A 129 42.90 2.13 14.10
N PRO A 130 41.75 1.88 14.74
CA PRO A 130 40.47 1.95 14.05
C PRO A 130 40.18 3.41 13.68
N ASP A 131 39.95 3.66 12.39
CA ASP A 131 39.52 4.94 11.86
C ASP A 131 38.23 5.39 12.55
N GLU A 132 38.33 6.48 13.30
CA GLU A 132 37.18 7.32 13.63
C GLU A 132 36.60 7.83 12.31
N LEU A 133 35.50 7.21 11.89
CA LEU A 133 34.70 7.66 10.76
C LEU A 133 34.24 9.09 11.00
N ASP A 134 34.84 9.99 10.24
CA ASP A 134 34.50 11.38 10.04
C ASP A 134 32.98 11.54 9.86
N ARG A 135 32.34 12.04 10.92
CA ARG A 135 30.96 12.56 10.88
C ARG A 135 30.99 13.86 10.08
N SER A 136 30.98 13.72 8.76
CA SER A 136 30.64 14.83 7.88
C SER A 136 29.13 15.06 7.97
N ASP A 137 28.74 15.84 8.98
CA ASP A 137 27.43 16.47 9.11
C ASP A 137 27.21 17.44 7.93
N GLY A 138 26.86 16.89 6.77
CA GLY A 138 26.23 17.65 5.69
C GLY A 138 24.80 18.01 6.10
N PRO A 139 24.29 19.22 5.78
CA PRO A 139 22.96 19.63 6.23
C PRO A 139 21.92 18.69 5.62
N ASP A 140 21.19 17.97 6.47
CA ASP A 140 20.09 17.10 6.08
C ASP A 140 18.99 17.91 5.37
N GLN A 141 19.04 17.92 4.04
CA GLN A 141 18.04 18.62 3.23
C GLN A 141 16.66 17.97 3.34
N ARG A 142 16.55 16.73 3.87
CA ARG A 142 15.29 16.03 4.09
C ARG A 142 14.49 16.55 5.28
N GLY A 143 15.14 17.25 6.22
CA GLY A 143 14.45 17.89 7.36
C GLY A 143 13.52 19.06 7.00
N ARG A 144 13.34 19.38 5.71
CA ARG A 144 12.56 20.54 5.24
C ARG A 144 11.17 20.19 4.71
N CYS A 145 10.87 18.92 4.48
CA CYS A 145 9.55 18.45 4.08
C CYS A 145 8.84 17.85 5.30
N ARG A 146 7.57 18.21 5.53
CA ARG A 146 6.79 17.67 6.65
C ARG A 146 6.62 16.16 6.43
N ARG A 147 6.93 15.33 7.43
CA ARG A 147 6.61 13.89 7.37
C ARG A 147 5.12 13.72 7.08
N PRO A 148 4.73 12.81 6.19
CA PRO A 148 3.32 12.62 5.86
C PRO A 148 2.57 12.06 7.06
N ASP A 149 1.30 12.42 7.16
CA ASP A 149 0.38 11.83 8.12
C ASP A 149 0.06 10.40 7.67
N ALA A 150 0.41 9.42 8.50
CA ALA A 150 0.21 8.01 8.19
C ALA A 150 -1.29 7.66 8.12
N VAL A 151 -2.13 8.26 8.97
CA VAL A 151 -3.57 8.02 8.99
C VAL A 151 -4.19 8.50 7.68
N GLU A 152 -3.84 9.71 7.23
CA GLU A 152 -4.35 10.27 5.97
C GLU A 152 -3.89 9.45 4.75
N LEU A 153 -2.59 9.11 4.70
CA LEU A 153 -1.99 8.29 3.66
C LEU A 153 -2.70 6.93 3.55
N ASN A 154 -2.85 6.25 4.69
CA ASN A 154 -3.47 4.95 4.75
C ASN A 154 -4.97 4.99 4.47
N ALA A 155 -5.67 6.05 4.88
CA ALA A 155 -7.07 6.27 4.51
C ALA A 155 -7.23 6.39 2.99
N ARG A 156 -6.33 7.09 2.29
CA ARG A 156 -6.32 7.16 0.82
C ARG A 156 -6.09 5.79 0.18
N VAL A 157 -5.13 5.01 0.71
CA VAL A 157 -4.84 3.66 0.23
C VAL A 157 -6.07 2.75 0.33
N ARG A 158 -6.71 2.71 1.50
CA ARG A 158 -7.92 1.90 1.72
C ARG A 158 -9.10 2.36 0.86
N ARG A 159 -9.29 3.67 0.71
CA ARG A 159 -10.38 4.24 -0.10
C ARG A 159 -10.26 3.81 -1.57
N LEU A 160 -9.08 3.96 -2.17
CA LEU A 160 -8.87 3.59 -3.58
C LEU A 160 -9.06 2.09 -3.82
N ALA A 161 -8.60 1.25 -2.89
CA ALA A 161 -8.83 -0.19 -2.93
C ALA A 161 -10.33 -0.55 -2.87
N ALA A 162 -11.10 0.13 -2.02
CA ALA A 162 -12.53 -0.06 -1.90
C ALA A 162 -13.30 0.44 -3.13
N GLU A 163 -12.92 1.58 -3.70
CA GLU A 163 -13.43 2.10 -4.98
C GLU A 163 -13.23 1.08 -6.10
N GLN A 164 -12.01 0.56 -6.28
CA GLN A 164 -11.73 -0.42 -7.33
C GLN A 164 -12.49 -1.74 -7.14
N SER A 165 -12.69 -2.19 -5.89
CA SER A 165 -13.54 -3.35 -5.59
C SER A 165 -15.00 -3.12 -5.99
N ARG A 166 -15.55 -1.93 -5.74
CA ARG A 166 -16.91 -1.55 -6.16
C ARG A 166 -17.04 -1.50 -7.68
N ASP A 167 -16.06 -0.94 -8.39
CA ASP A 167 -16.03 -0.91 -9.86
C ASP A 167 -16.03 -2.32 -10.45
N LEU A 168 -15.25 -3.24 -9.87
CA LEU A 168 -15.25 -4.65 -10.29
C LEU A 168 -16.59 -5.33 -10.01
N ALA A 169 -17.24 -5.05 -8.88
CA ALA A 169 -18.56 -5.60 -8.58
C ALA A 169 -19.63 -5.10 -9.56
N ALA A 170 -19.62 -3.81 -9.91
CA ALA A 170 -20.49 -3.22 -10.92
C ALA A 170 -20.24 -3.84 -12.31
N LEU A 171 -18.96 -3.98 -12.69
CA LEU A 171 -18.57 -4.64 -13.95
C LEU A 171 -19.07 -6.10 -14.00
N MET A 172 -18.99 -6.86 -12.90
CA MET A 172 -19.52 -8.24 -12.87
C MET A 172 -21.02 -8.26 -13.13
N ALA A 173 -21.78 -7.38 -12.46
CA ALA A 173 -23.22 -7.29 -12.60
C ALA A 173 -23.63 -6.93 -14.04
N ASP A 174 -22.98 -5.93 -14.63
CA ASP A 174 -23.19 -5.50 -16.03
C ASP A 174 -22.91 -6.62 -17.04
N ARG A 175 -22.02 -7.55 -16.69
CA ARG A 175 -21.66 -8.72 -17.50
C ARG A 175 -22.46 -9.97 -17.14
N GLY A 176 -23.53 -9.84 -16.36
CA GLY A 176 -24.43 -10.94 -16.04
C GLY A 176 -23.81 -12.03 -15.15
N VAL A 177 -22.72 -11.72 -14.44
CA VAL A 177 -22.11 -12.61 -13.45
C VAL A 177 -22.81 -12.41 -12.12
N GLU A 178 -23.40 -13.46 -11.57
CA GLU A 178 -24.04 -13.40 -10.25
C GLU A 178 -22.96 -13.54 -9.16
N VAL A 179 -22.76 -12.48 -8.38
CA VAL A 179 -21.81 -12.47 -7.26
C VAL A 179 -22.53 -12.80 -5.95
N LEU A 180 -21.99 -13.76 -5.23
CA LEU A 180 -22.46 -14.21 -3.92
C LEU A 180 -21.42 -13.90 -2.85
N GLY A 181 -21.80 -13.04 -1.90
CA GLY A 181 -21.01 -12.79 -0.69
C GLY A 181 -21.03 -14.01 0.23
N GLY A 182 -19.94 -14.78 0.28
CA GLY A 182 -19.91 -16.01 1.08
C GLY A 182 -18.63 -16.82 0.92
N ARG A 183 -18.52 -17.88 1.72
CA ARG A 183 -17.48 -18.91 1.58
C ARG A 183 -18.07 -20.15 0.94
N ALA A 184 -17.34 -20.71 -0.03
CA ALA A 184 -17.75 -21.92 -0.71
C ALA A 184 -16.90 -23.13 -0.32
N ARG A 185 -17.53 -24.30 -0.28
CA ARG A 185 -16.87 -25.61 -0.14
C ARG A 185 -17.38 -26.58 -1.20
N LEU A 186 -16.50 -27.41 -1.73
CA LEU A 186 -16.87 -28.44 -2.69
C LEU A 186 -17.69 -29.54 -2.01
N GLY A 187 -18.81 -29.89 -2.61
CA GLY A 187 -19.64 -31.03 -2.26
C GLY A 187 -19.39 -32.23 -3.18
N GLY A 188 -20.37 -33.14 -3.23
CA GLY A 188 -20.33 -34.35 -4.05
C GLY A 188 -20.39 -34.08 -5.56
N LEU A 189 -19.92 -35.07 -6.33
CA LEU A 189 -20.11 -35.15 -7.78
C LEU A 189 -21.24 -36.16 -8.03
N ASP A 190 -22.28 -35.74 -8.75
CA ASP A 190 -23.37 -36.64 -9.11
C ASP A 190 -23.02 -37.52 -10.33
N GLU A 191 -23.92 -38.45 -10.64
CA GLU A 191 -23.77 -39.39 -11.75
C GLU A 191 -23.74 -38.73 -13.13
N THR A 192 -24.21 -37.48 -13.24
CA THR A 192 -24.18 -36.69 -14.48
C THR A 192 -22.88 -35.90 -14.64
N GLY A 193 -22.01 -35.93 -13.63
CA GLY A 193 -20.77 -35.16 -13.60
C GLY A 193 -20.96 -33.72 -13.13
N THR A 194 -22.13 -33.35 -12.60
CA THR A 194 -22.36 -32.05 -11.99
C THR A 194 -21.89 -32.06 -10.53
N ARG A 195 -21.16 -31.02 -10.14
CA ARG A 195 -20.60 -30.85 -8.79
C ARG A 195 -21.48 -29.95 -7.95
N THR A 196 -21.75 -30.36 -6.71
CA THR A 196 -22.38 -29.50 -5.71
C THR A 196 -21.33 -28.56 -5.11
N VAL A 197 -21.68 -27.29 -4.91
CA VAL A 197 -20.88 -26.31 -4.19
C VAL A 197 -21.76 -25.68 -3.11
N HIS A 198 -21.39 -25.92 -1.86
CA HIS A 198 -22.11 -25.35 -0.72
C HIS A 198 -21.59 -23.95 -0.44
N VAL A 199 -22.48 -22.97 -0.32
CA VAL A 199 -22.14 -21.57 -0.06
C VAL A 199 -22.72 -21.18 1.29
N ASP A 200 -21.83 -20.81 2.21
CA ASP A 200 -22.17 -20.24 3.50
C ASP A 200 -22.01 -18.71 3.44
N PRO A 201 -23.05 -17.93 3.75
CA PRO A 201 -23.01 -16.48 3.71
C PRO A 201 -21.97 -15.93 4.71
N VAL A 202 -21.33 -14.82 4.36
CA VAL A 202 -20.55 -14.04 5.35
C VAL A 202 -21.44 -13.02 6.04
N THR A 203 -21.33 -12.94 7.37
CA THR A 203 -21.99 -11.91 8.18
C THR A 203 -21.05 -10.72 8.33
N GLY A 204 -21.44 -9.54 7.84
CA GLY A 204 -20.65 -8.30 7.97
C GLY A 204 -20.65 -7.44 6.70
N PRO A 205 -19.93 -6.30 6.71
CA PRO A 205 -19.78 -5.47 5.52
C PRO A 205 -18.92 -6.21 4.49
N TRP A 206 -19.56 -6.59 3.39
CA TRP A 206 -18.87 -7.06 2.19
C TRP A 206 -18.43 -5.83 1.39
N LEU A 207 -17.12 -5.67 1.15
CA LEU A 207 -16.49 -4.45 0.61
C LEU A 207 -16.88 -4.11 -0.85
N GLY A 208 -17.77 -4.88 -1.46
CA GLY A 208 -18.38 -4.58 -2.76
C GLY A 208 -19.84 -4.12 -2.69
N ALA A 209 -20.42 -3.95 -1.49
CA ALA A 209 -21.77 -3.40 -1.38
C ALA A 209 -21.73 -1.87 -1.61
N PRO A 210 -22.61 -1.31 -2.46
CA PRO A 210 -22.68 0.15 -2.62
C PRO A 210 -23.02 0.81 -1.28
N THR A 211 -22.27 1.83 -0.89
CA THR A 211 -22.56 2.65 0.28
C THR A 211 -23.52 3.78 -0.09
N ALA A 212 -24.49 4.07 0.78
CA ALA A 212 -25.53 5.08 0.55
C ALA A 212 -25.01 6.53 0.39
N THR A 213 -23.71 6.76 0.58
CA THR A 213 -23.05 8.06 0.44
C THR A 213 -22.44 8.31 -0.95
N ASP A 214 -22.55 7.36 -1.88
CA ASP A 214 -22.02 7.52 -3.25
C ASP A 214 -23.06 8.13 -4.20
N HIS A 215 -23.39 9.40 -3.98
CA HIS A 215 -23.77 10.26 -5.10
C HIS A 215 -22.53 11.04 -5.50
N PRO A 216 -22.09 10.99 -6.77
CA PRO A 216 -21.12 11.96 -7.25
C PRO A 216 -21.77 13.33 -7.05
N GLN A 217 -21.14 14.17 -6.22
CA GLN A 217 -21.38 15.61 -6.36
C GLN A 217 -20.85 15.96 -7.74
N ASP A 218 -21.78 16.20 -8.64
CA ASP A 218 -21.58 16.71 -9.97
C ASP A 218 -20.86 18.06 -9.82
N GLU A 219 -19.52 18.06 -9.85
CA GLU A 219 -18.77 19.28 -10.13
C GLU A 219 -18.94 19.56 -11.61
N GLY A 220 -20.10 20.15 -11.93
CA GLY A 220 -20.39 20.73 -13.22
C GLY A 220 -19.30 21.75 -13.53
N LEU A 221 -18.46 21.40 -14.51
CA LEU A 221 -17.74 22.38 -15.30
C LEU A 221 -18.82 23.14 -16.08
N GLU A 222 -19.26 24.27 -15.53
CA GLU A 222 -20.08 25.22 -16.28
C GLU A 222 -19.18 25.86 -17.35
N ASP A 223 -19.51 25.55 -18.61
CA ASP A 223 -18.97 26.20 -19.79
C ASP A 223 -19.24 27.72 -19.69
N GLU A 224 -18.18 28.51 -19.69
CA GLU A 224 -18.26 29.96 -19.88
C GLU A 224 -18.68 30.25 -21.32
N ASP A 225 -19.93 30.69 -21.52
CA ASP A 225 -20.32 31.46 -22.70
C ASP A 225 -21.25 32.61 -22.28
N LEU A 226 -20.63 33.80 -22.25
CA LEU A 226 -21.13 35.15 -22.55
C LEU A 226 -22.65 35.33 -22.73
N GLU A 227 -23.24 36.24 -21.95
CA GLU A 227 -23.87 37.46 -22.49
C GLU A 227 -24.25 38.46 -21.37
N ASP A 228 -24.34 39.72 -21.81
CA ASP A 228 -24.30 41.02 -21.15
C ASP A 228 -25.64 41.43 -20.47
N GLU A 229 -25.61 42.59 -19.81
CA GLU A 229 -26.71 43.34 -19.15
C GLU A 229 -26.98 42.95 -17.68
N GLY A 230 -26.93 43.82 -16.66
CA GLY A 230 -26.90 45.28 -16.58
C GLY A 230 -27.73 45.69 -15.36
N LEU A 231 -27.20 46.63 -14.55
CA LEU A 231 -27.91 47.46 -13.54
C LEU A 231 -28.38 46.73 -12.27
N GLU A 232 -28.43 47.29 -11.05
CA GLU A 232 -28.05 48.54 -10.40
C GLU A 232 -28.24 48.27 -8.88
N ASP A 233 -27.43 48.95 -8.06
CA ASP A 233 -27.61 49.42 -6.67
C ASP A 233 -28.78 48.92 -5.79
N GLU A 234 -28.50 48.58 -4.53
CA GLU A 234 -28.70 49.52 -3.40
C GLU A 234 -28.46 48.84 -2.03
N ASP A 235 -27.73 49.58 -1.21
CA ASP A 235 -27.46 49.38 0.21
C ASP A 235 -28.75 49.44 1.05
N LEU A 236 -28.87 48.59 2.08
CA LEU A 236 -29.56 48.94 3.32
C LEU A 236 -28.87 48.28 4.52
N GLU A 237 -28.08 49.09 5.21
CA GLU A 237 -27.79 48.96 6.64
C GLU A 237 -29.08 49.19 7.45
N ASP A 238 -29.22 48.51 8.59
CA ASP A 238 -29.21 49.13 9.93
C ASP A 238 -29.99 48.31 10.96
N GLU A 239 -29.60 48.54 12.20
CA GLU A 239 -29.58 47.73 13.39
C GLU A 239 -30.92 47.38 14.06
N GLY A 240 -30.83 46.39 14.96
CA GLY A 240 -31.18 46.70 16.34
C GLY A 240 -31.97 45.66 17.13
N LEU A 241 -31.46 45.45 18.35
CA LEU A 241 -32.15 45.06 19.59
C LEU A 241 -32.12 43.57 19.97
N GLY A 242 -31.38 43.33 21.05
CA GLY A 242 -31.34 42.09 21.79
C GLY A 242 -32.29 42.04 22.99
N ASN A 243 -31.95 41.09 23.86
CA ASN A 243 -32.52 40.73 25.17
C ASN A 243 -33.90 40.06 25.12
N GLU A 244 -34.25 39.08 25.94
CA GLU A 244 -33.61 38.27 26.99
C GLU A 244 -34.63 37.15 27.30
N ASP A 245 -34.12 35.99 27.71
CA ASP A 245 -34.69 34.99 28.62
C ASP A 245 -36.21 34.94 28.89
N LEU A 246 -36.82 33.77 28.63
CA LEU A 246 -37.91 33.25 29.44
C LEU A 246 -37.77 31.73 29.65
N GLU A 247 -37.91 31.37 30.92
CA GLU A 247 -37.76 30.06 31.55
C GLU A 247 -38.97 29.13 31.28
N ASP A 248 -38.64 27.83 31.27
CA ASP A 248 -39.33 26.70 31.91
C ASP A 248 -40.87 26.66 31.96
N GLU A 249 -41.48 25.64 31.34
CA GLU A 249 -42.55 24.83 31.96
C GLU A 249 -42.57 23.43 31.35
N GLY A 250 -42.49 22.41 32.20
CA GLY A 250 -42.60 21.00 31.84
C GLY A 250 -44.02 20.45 31.99
N LEU A 251 -44.43 19.60 31.04
CA LEU A 251 -45.51 18.58 31.08
C LEU A 251 -45.17 17.66 29.89
N GLY A 252 -45.19 16.33 29.89
CA GLY A 252 -45.87 15.29 30.64
C GLY A 252 -45.78 14.05 29.73
N ASP A 253 -45.62 12.86 30.30
CA ASP A 253 -45.63 11.58 29.57
C ASP A 253 -46.95 11.40 28.82
N GLU A 254 -46.91 11.24 27.49
CA GLU A 254 -47.93 10.50 26.74
C GLU A 254 -47.28 9.66 25.63
N ASP A 255 -47.63 8.37 25.66
CA ASP A 255 -47.30 7.35 24.68
C ASP A 255 -47.69 7.78 23.26
N LEU A 256 -46.71 7.81 22.36
CA LEU A 256 -46.95 7.83 20.92
C LEU A 256 -46.21 6.65 20.28
N GLU A 257 -46.99 5.61 20.00
CA GLU A 257 -46.67 4.53 19.07
C GLU A 257 -46.30 5.13 17.70
N ALA A 258 -45.00 5.29 17.46
CA ALA A 258 -44.49 5.65 16.14
C ALA A 258 -44.26 4.37 15.35
N GLU A 259 -45.12 4.16 14.35
CA GLU A 259 -45.03 3.14 13.33
C GLU A 259 -43.59 2.98 12.83
N THR A 260 -43.07 1.76 12.96
CA THR A 260 -41.84 1.34 12.28
C THR A 260 -42.07 1.37 10.78
N SER A 261 -41.87 2.54 10.18
CA SER A 261 -41.61 2.71 8.76
C SER A 261 -40.35 1.91 8.44
N ALA A 262 -40.57 0.70 7.93
CA ALA A 262 -39.51 -0.19 7.48
C ALA A 262 -38.71 0.51 6.37
N THR A 263 -37.54 1.02 6.74
CA THR A 263 -36.50 1.38 5.78
C THR A 263 -36.21 0.14 4.93
N PRO A 264 -36.25 0.21 3.59
CA PRO A 264 -35.96 -0.96 2.77
C PRO A 264 -34.54 -1.43 3.08
N ALA A 265 -34.42 -2.65 3.59
CA ALA A 265 -33.15 -3.28 3.84
C ALA A 265 -32.30 -3.20 2.57
N GLY A 266 -31.09 -2.65 2.68
CA GLY A 266 -30.05 -2.83 1.66
C GLY A 266 -29.82 -4.32 1.37
N PRO A 267 -29.01 -4.68 0.36
CA PRO A 267 -28.93 -6.04 -0.23
C PRO A 267 -28.38 -7.16 0.70
N ASN A 268 -28.37 -6.92 2.01
CA ASN A 268 -27.94 -7.80 3.08
C ASN A 268 -29.12 -8.29 3.94
N ALA A 269 -30.27 -8.59 3.32
CA ALA A 269 -31.24 -9.50 3.94
C ALA A 269 -30.55 -10.85 4.17
N ALA A 270 -30.67 -11.40 5.39
CA ALA A 270 -30.02 -12.63 5.84
C ALA A 270 -30.02 -13.72 4.76
N ARG A 271 -28.92 -13.82 3.99
CA ARG A 271 -28.77 -14.87 2.99
C ARG A 271 -28.63 -16.17 3.76
N LEU A 272 -29.45 -17.16 3.44
CA LEU A 272 -29.30 -18.50 3.99
C LEU A 272 -28.20 -19.24 3.23
N SER A 273 -27.58 -20.23 3.88
CA SER A 273 -26.70 -21.17 3.16
C SER A 273 -27.45 -21.78 1.99
N GLN A 274 -26.76 -21.93 0.85
CA GLN A 274 -27.36 -22.43 -0.38
C GLN A 274 -26.42 -23.39 -1.11
N ASP A 275 -27.01 -24.34 -1.82
CA ASP A 275 -26.28 -25.28 -2.66
C ASP A 275 -26.38 -24.86 -4.12
N LEU A 276 -25.22 -24.76 -4.76
CA LEU A 276 -25.09 -24.50 -6.19
C LEU A 276 -24.73 -25.80 -6.91
N HIS A 277 -25.24 -25.97 -8.12
CA HIS A 277 -24.90 -27.09 -8.99
C HIS A 277 -24.11 -26.58 -10.20
N ALA A 278 -22.92 -27.12 -10.39
CA ALA A 278 -21.95 -26.61 -11.35
C ALA A 278 -21.44 -27.72 -12.27
N ASP A 279 -21.44 -27.45 -13.57
CA ASP A 279 -20.82 -28.33 -14.57
C ASP A 279 -19.30 -28.11 -14.60
N VAL A 280 -18.87 -26.88 -14.27
CA VAL A 280 -17.46 -26.49 -14.12
C VAL A 280 -17.29 -25.74 -12.81
N VAL A 281 -16.26 -26.11 -12.04
CA VAL A 281 -15.85 -25.36 -10.84
C VAL A 281 -14.42 -24.87 -11.00
N LEU A 282 -14.19 -23.58 -10.79
CA LEU A 282 -12.86 -22.98 -10.70
C LEU A 282 -12.55 -22.65 -9.24
N VAL A 283 -11.44 -23.19 -8.72
CA VAL A 283 -10.92 -22.83 -7.41
C VAL A 283 -9.85 -21.73 -7.59
N ALA A 284 -10.15 -20.54 -7.11
CA ALA A 284 -9.35 -19.32 -7.25
C ALA A 284 -9.20 -18.58 -5.89
N THR A 285 -8.99 -19.34 -4.81
CA THR A 285 -8.98 -18.85 -3.42
C THR A 285 -7.75 -18.01 -3.04
N GLY A 286 -6.78 -17.87 -3.95
CA GLY A 286 -5.61 -17.01 -3.74
C GLY A 286 -4.58 -17.59 -2.77
N ALA A 287 -3.96 -16.70 -2.01
CA ALA A 287 -2.93 -16.99 -1.03
C ALA A 287 -2.99 -15.99 0.13
N ARG A 288 -2.27 -16.28 1.21
CA ARG A 288 -2.16 -15.42 2.41
C ARG A 288 -0.71 -15.28 2.88
N PRO A 289 -0.38 -14.21 3.63
CA PRO A 289 0.98 -14.05 4.18
C PRO A 289 1.41 -15.23 5.03
N ARG A 290 2.66 -15.68 4.84
CA ARG A 290 3.25 -16.73 5.68
C ARG A 290 3.57 -16.17 7.06
N ARG A 291 3.11 -16.86 8.09
CA ARG A 291 3.36 -16.54 9.50
C ARG A 291 4.41 -17.50 10.08
N LEU A 292 5.33 -16.98 10.87
CA LEU A 292 6.36 -17.75 11.55
C LEU A 292 6.01 -17.85 13.03
N PRO A 293 5.94 -19.04 13.66
CA PRO A 293 5.52 -19.17 15.05
C PRO A 293 6.34 -18.37 16.08
N ARG A 294 7.61 -18.07 15.78
CA ARG A 294 8.50 -17.27 16.63
C ARG A 294 8.55 -15.78 16.24
N ALA A 295 7.72 -15.35 15.30
CA ALA A 295 7.61 -13.98 14.82
C ALA A 295 6.16 -13.76 14.38
N GLU A 296 5.21 -14.07 15.26
CA GLU A 296 3.80 -14.02 14.96
C GLU A 296 3.34 -12.56 14.84
N PRO A 297 2.72 -12.15 13.72
CA PRO A 297 2.26 -10.77 13.55
C PRO A 297 1.16 -10.40 14.54
N ASP A 298 1.34 -9.29 15.25
CA ASP A 298 0.43 -8.73 16.25
C ASP A 298 -0.49 -7.64 15.68
N GLY A 299 -0.21 -7.16 14.46
CA GLY A 299 -0.96 -6.07 13.82
C GLY A 299 -0.65 -4.68 14.37
N ARG A 300 0.34 -4.56 15.27
CA ARG A 300 0.81 -3.28 15.84
C ARG A 300 2.26 -3.02 15.49
N ARG A 301 3.16 -3.94 15.83
CA ARG A 301 4.61 -3.77 15.65
C ARG A 301 5.25 -4.88 14.84
N ILE A 302 4.75 -6.11 14.94
CA ILE A 302 5.13 -7.22 14.06
C ILE A 302 3.99 -7.40 13.06
N LEU A 303 4.29 -7.17 11.77
CA LEU A 303 3.28 -6.94 10.76
C LEU A 303 3.44 -7.88 9.58
N THR A 304 2.33 -8.30 8.98
CA THR A 304 2.29 -8.69 7.56
C THR A 304 2.13 -7.45 6.70
N TRP A 305 2.40 -7.56 5.39
CA TRP A 305 2.19 -6.43 4.48
C TRP A 305 0.74 -5.96 4.43
N THR A 306 -0.21 -6.87 4.63
CA THR A 306 -1.65 -6.55 4.67
C THR A 306 -2.05 -5.68 5.86
N GLN A 307 -1.21 -5.56 6.90
CA GLN A 307 -1.49 -4.82 8.14
C GLN A 307 -0.81 -3.44 8.16
N LEU A 308 0.10 -3.15 7.23
CA LEU A 308 0.84 -1.87 7.20
C LEU A 308 -0.07 -0.66 7.04
N TYR A 309 -1.19 -0.85 6.37
CA TYR A 309 -2.16 0.21 6.13
C TYR A 309 -2.97 0.56 7.38
N ASP A 310 -2.90 -0.22 8.45
CA ASP A 310 -3.62 0.05 9.69
C ASP A 310 -2.78 0.81 10.72
N LEU A 311 -1.55 1.20 10.34
CA LEU A 311 -0.68 2.01 11.17
C LEU A 311 -1.16 3.46 11.25
N ASP A 312 -1.23 3.98 12.48
CA ASP A 312 -1.56 5.38 12.77
C ASP A 312 -0.32 6.29 12.70
N GLU A 313 0.88 5.72 12.70
CA GLU A 313 2.14 6.45 12.59
C GLU A 313 3.12 5.76 11.66
N LEU A 314 4.04 6.53 11.08
CA LEU A 314 5.15 5.96 10.33
C LEU A 314 6.15 5.32 11.30
N PRO A 315 6.62 4.08 11.03
CA PRO A 315 7.68 3.48 11.81
C PRO A 315 8.92 4.39 11.86
N GLU A 316 9.38 4.73 13.06
CA GLU A 316 10.67 5.40 13.21
C GLU A 316 11.82 4.57 12.59
N HIS A 317 11.84 3.27 12.88
CA HIS A 317 12.74 2.30 12.27
C HIS A 317 11.99 1.02 11.92
N LEU A 318 11.83 0.77 10.62
CA LEU A 318 11.23 -0.44 10.09
C LEU A 318 12.30 -1.50 9.79
N ILE A 319 12.20 -2.65 10.43
CA ILE A 319 12.94 -3.85 10.02
C ILE A 319 12.08 -4.60 9.00
N VAL A 320 12.62 -4.93 7.83
CA VAL A 320 11.94 -5.74 6.82
C VAL A 320 12.63 -7.09 6.71
N VAL A 321 11.91 -8.15 7.07
CA VAL A 321 12.41 -9.52 7.01
C VAL A 321 11.97 -10.18 5.71
N GLY A 322 12.91 -10.38 4.80
CA GLY A 322 12.69 -10.94 3.47
C GLY A 322 12.93 -9.92 2.36
N SER A 323 13.87 -10.22 1.47
CA SER A 323 14.33 -9.35 0.37
C SER A 323 13.74 -9.70 -0.99
N GLY A 324 12.64 -10.45 -1.02
CA GLY A 324 11.85 -10.64 -2.23
C GLY A 324 11.19 -9.34 -2.69
N VAL A 325 10.48 -9.39 -3.82
CA VAL A 325 9.85 -8.20 -4.44
C VAL A 325 9.05 -7.38 -3.42
N THR A 326 8.11 -8.01 -2.71
CA THR A 326 7.28 -7.35 -1.69
C THR A 326 8.11 -6.65 -0.61
N GLY A 327 9.12 -7.33 -0.06
CA GLY A 327 9.96 -6.76 0.99
C GLY A 327 10.79 -5.58 0.49
N ALA A 328 11.37 -5.69 -0.71
CA ALA A 328 12.12 -4.59 -1.33
C ALA A 328 11.24 -3.38 -1.65
N GLU A 329 10.01 -3.60 -2.15
CA GLU A 329 9.06 -2.53 -2.45
C GLU A 329 8.67 -1.75 -1.19
N PHE A 330 8.27 -2.43 -0.11
CA PHE A 330 7.94 -1.74 1.14
C PHE A 330 9.16 -1.10 1.81
N ALA A 331 10.33 -1.76 1.76
CA ALA A 331 11.57 -1.17 2.27
C ALA A 331 11.88 0.16 1.55
N GLY A 332 11.75 0.20 0.23
CA GLY A 332 11.91 1.41 -0.57
C GLY A 332 10.86 2.48 -0.25
N ALA A 333 9.58 2.08 -0.17
CA ALA A 333 8.47 2.99 0.13
C ALA A 333 8.63 3.67 1.49
N TYR A 334 8.87 2.91 2.56
CA TYR A 334 9.02 3.48 3.91
C TYR A 334 10.31 4.30 4.05
N LEU A 335 11.39 3.93 3.33
CA LEU A 335 12.57 4.78 3.25
C LEU A 335 12.26 6.14 2.60
N ALA A 336 11.48 6.16 1.52
CA ALA A 336 11.04 7.39 0.85
C ALA A 336 10.07 8.22 1.73
N LEU A 337 9.24 7.57 2.55
CA LEU A 337 8.39 8.23 3.55
C LEU A 337 9.18 8.76 4.77
N GLY A 338 10.48 8.44 4.86
CA GLY A 338 11.39 8.97 5.87
C GLY A 338 11.65 8.07 7.08
N SER A 339 11.18 6.82 7.06
CA SER A 339 11.57 5.81 8.07
C SER A 339 13.04 5.42 7.92
N ARG A 340 13.71 5.14 9.03
CA ARG A 340 14.95 4.34 8.98
C ARG A 340 14.57 2.92 8.60
N VAL A 341 15.33 2.27 7.71
CA VAL A 341 15.00 0.91 7.24
C VAL A 341 16.20 -0.02 7.33
N THR A 342 15.97 -1.19 7.94
CA THR A 342 16.91 -2.32 7.88
C THR A 342 16.26 -3.48 7.12
N LEU A 343 16.82 -3.85 5.98
CA LEU A 343 16.35 -4.96 5.15
C LEU A 343 17.19 -6.22 5.41
N VAL A 344 16.54 -7.27 5.91
CA VAL A 344 17.16 -8.56 6.25
C VAL A 344 16.93 -9.56 5.12
N SER A 345 18.01 -9.99 4.49
CA SER A 345 18.01 -10.94 3.38
C SER A 345 18.70 -12.24 3.78
N SER A 346 17.96 -13.36 3.74
CA SER A 346 18.55 -14.70 3.94
C SER A 346 19.43 -15.18 2.78
N ARG A 347 19.52 -14.38 1.71
CA ARG A 347 20.35 -14.62 0.52
C ARG A 347 21.43 -13.55 0.44
N GLU A 348 22.52 -13.85 -0.26
CA GLU A 348 23.60 -12.89 -0.51
C GLU A 348 23.12 -11.69 -1.34
N ARG A 349 22.27 -11.95 -2.34
CA ARG A 349 21.70 -10.94 -3.23
C ARG A 349 20.26 -10.64 -2.85
N LEU A 350 19.88 -9.36 -2.88
CA LEU A 350 18.49 -8.94 -2.86
C LEU A 350 17.76 -9.42 -4.11
N LEU A 351 16.44 -9.52 -4.07
CA LEU A 351 15.63 -9.88 -5.26
C LEU A 351 16.19 -11.10 -6.02
N PRO A 352 16.41 -12.26 -5.36
CA PRO A 352 17.22 -13.36 -5.90
C PRO A 352 16.66 -14.04 -7.15
N THR A 353 15.41 -13.74 -7.53
CA THR A 353 14.73 -14.25 -8.72
C THR A 353 14.75 -13.28 -9.89
N VAL A 354 15.28 -12.07 -9.71
CA VAL A 354 15.40 -11.03 -10.72
C VAL A 354 16.79 -11.11 -11.35
N ASP A 355 16.94 -10.50 -12.53
CA ASP A 355 18.23 -10.32 -13.19
C ASP A 355 19.28 -9.72 -12.22
N ALA A 356 20.50 -10.24 -12.29
CA ALA A 356 21.56 -9.95 -11.34
C ALA A 356 21.98 -8.48 -11.37
N ASP A 357 22.09 -7.88 -12.57
CA ASP A 357 22.53 -6.51 -12.74
C ASP A 357 21.44 -5.54 -12.23
N ALA A 358 20.18 -5.86 -12.49
CA ALA A 358 19.04 -5.10 -11.96
C ALA A 358 18.99 -5.17 -10.42
N ALA A 359 19.22 -6.35 -9.83
CA ALA A 359 19.25 -6.51 -8.39
C ALA A 359 20.41 -5.72 -7.73
N ASP A 360 21.60 -5.72 -8.33
CA ASP A 360 22.76 -4.97 -7.82
C ASP A 360 22.54 -3.46 -7.91
N LEU A 361 21.89 -2.99 -8.98
CA LEU A 361 21.52 -1.58 -9.12
C LEU A 361 20.56 -1.15 -8.00
N VAL A 362 19.56 -1.98 -7.69
CA VAL A 362 18.60 -1.71 -6.61
C VAL A 362 19.31 -1.71 -5.25
N ASP A 363 20.14 -2.70 -4.95
CA ASP A 363 20.92 -2.75 -3.70
C ASP A 363 21.81 -1.51 -3.53
N THR A 364 22.53 -1.13 -4.59
CA THR A 364 23.37 0.07 -4.61
C THR A 364 22.56 1.32 -4.31
N ARG A 365 21.38 1.47 -4.92
CA ARG A 365 20.50 2.63 -4.69
C ARG A 365 19.92 2.65 -3.26
N PHE A 366 19.50 1.51 -2.73
CA PHE A 366 19.01 1.41 -1.36
C PHE A 366 20.07 1.82 -0.35
N ARG A 367 21.29 1.28 -0.47
CA ARG A 367 22.41 1.64 0.41
C ARG A 367 22.80 3.11 0.28
N ALA A 368 22.88 3.63 -0.95
CA ALA A 368 23.19 5.04 -1.20
C ALA A 368 22.15 6.00 -0.59
N ARG A 369 20.90 5.55 -0.44
CA ARG A 369 19.82 6.30 0.22
C ARG A 369 19.77 6.10 1.75
N GLY A 370 20.71 5.36 2.33
CA GLY A 370 20.84 5.15 3.78
C GLY A 370 20.13 3.91 4.33
N MET A 371 19.62 3.01 3.47
CA MET A 371 19.06 1.74 3.93
C MET A 371 20.17 0.81 4.42
N GLN A 372 20.00 0.23 5.60
CA GLN A 372 20.87 -0.84 6.06
C GLN A 372 20.41 -2.17 5.44
N VAL A 373 21.26 -2.79 4.64
CA VAL A 373 20.96 -4.10 4.03
C VAL A 373 21.86 -5.19 4.63
N LEU A 374 21.23 -6.17 5.28
CA LEU A 374 21.88 -7.33 5.89
C LEU A 374 21.72 -8.55 4.97
N SER A 375 22.69 -8.74 4.09
CA SER A 375 22.80 -9.92 3.22
C SER A 375 23.29 -11.15 3.97
N GLY A 376 22.88 -12.34 3.53
CA GLY A 376 23.25 -13.61 4.17
C GLY A 376 22.70 -13.79 5.60
N ALA A 377 21.79 -12.91 6.04
CA ALA A 377 21.23 -12.90 7.39
C ALA A 377 19.84 -13.54 7.42
N ARG A 378 19.66 -14.58 8.24
CA ARG A 378 18.36 -15.24 8.43
C ARG A 378 17.76 -14.85 9.78
N ALA A 379 16.62 -14.16 9.75
CA ALA A 379 15.80 -13.98 10.95
C ALA A 379 15.19 -15.31 11.40
N VAL A 380 15.22 -15.57 12.71
CA VAL A 380 14.71 -16.80 13.33
C VAL A 380 13.60 -16.55 14.35
N ALA A 381 13.53 -15.35 14.90
CA ALA A 381 12.48 -14.89 15.80
C ALA A 381 12.31 -13.37 15.71
N ALA A 382 11.14 -12.89 16.12
CA ALA A 382 10.87 -11.48 16.34
C ALA A 382 9.96 -11.31 17.56
N HIS A 383 10.31 -10.40 18.46
CA HIS A 383 9.60 -10.19 19.72
C HIS A 383 9.39 -8.70 19.97
N VAL A 384 8.21 -8.34 20.48
CA VAL A 384 7.99 -7.00 21.05
C VAL A 384 8.53 -7.02 22.46
N VAL A 385 9.43 -6.08 22.76
CA VAL A 385 10.08 -5.93 24.06
C VAL A 385 9.79 -4.53 24.58
N ARG A 386 9.65 -4.43 25.90
CA ARG A 386 9.58 -3.15 26.59
C ARG A 386 10.72 -3.12 27.61
N ASP A 387 11.59 -2.14 27.48
CA ASP A 387 12.74 -1.93 28.37
C ASP A 387 12.66 -0.52 28.98
N ASP A 388 13.03 -0.41 30.24
CA ASP A 388 13.14 0.86 30.96
C ASP A 388 14.54 1.50 30.77
N GLY A 389 15.38 0.92 29.89
CA GLY A 389 16.64 1.50 29.40
C GLY A 389 17.91 0.74 29.80
N ASP A 390 17.81 -0.48 30.32
CA ASP A 390 18.95 -1.21 30.88
C ASP A 390 19.68 -2.11 29.85
N ALA A 391 18.98 -2.63 28.83
CA ALA A 391 19.54 -3.58 27.85
C ALA A 391 19.24 -3.23 26.37
N GLY A 392 18.29 -2.33 26.11
CA GLY A 392 17.86 -1.93 24.76
C GLY A 392 17.38 -0.47 24.65
N PRO A 393 16.74 -0.10 23.53
CA PRO A 393 16.08 1.20 23.40
C PRO A 393 15.06 1.40 24.52
N GLU A 394 15.05 2.59 25.13
CA GLU A 394 14.04 2.94 26.13
C GLU A 394 12.63 2.92 25.50
N GLY A 395 11.68 2.26 26.17
CA GLY A 395 10.31 2.12 25.70
C GLY A 395 10.02 0.79 25.01
N GLU A 396 9.00 0.77 24.15
CA GLU A 396 8.53 -0.44 23.46
C GLU A 396 9.09 -0.50 22.03
N TYR A 397 9.72 -1.62 21.67
CA TYR A 397 10.40 -1.84 20.40
C TYR A 397 10.32 -3.31 19.96
N VAL A 398 10.81 -3.61 18.75
CA VAL A 398 10.91 -4.97 18.21
C VAL A 398 12.37 -5.42 18.17
N GLU A 399 12.61 -6.62 18.69
CA GLU A 399 13.86 -7.37 18.55
C GLU A 399 13.71 -8.42 17.47
N VAL A 400 14.59 -8.41 16.46
CA VAL A 400 14.68 -9.47 15.45
C VAL A 400 15.97 -10.24 15.66
N GLU A 401 15.83 -11.50 16.07
CA GLU A 401 16.95 -12.42 16.27
C GLU A 401 17.39 -13.01 14.94
N LEU A 402 18.70 -12.96 14.68
CA LEU A 402 19.33 -13.58 13.53
C LEU A 402 19.97 -14.92 13.89
N ALA A 403 20.05 -15.82 12.92
CA ALA A 403 20.58 -17.18 13.10
C ALA A 403 22.06 -17.22 13.55
N ASP A 404 22.81 -16.12 13.36
CA ASP A 404 24.21 -15.98 13.76
C ASP A 404 24.39 -15.34 15.15
N GLY A 405 23.29 -15.13 15.88
CA GLY A 405 23.28 -14.57 17.23
C GLY A 405 23.22 -13.04 17.30
N ARG A 406 23.28 -12.34 16.16
CA ARG A 406 23.03 -10.90 16.13
C ARG A 406 21.55 -10.59 16.38
N VAL A 407 21.28 -9.42 16.96
CA VAL A 407 19.93 -8.88 17.17
C VAL A 407 19.82 -7.54 16.46
N VAL A 408 18.70 -7.31 15.78
CA VAL A 408 18.36 -6.04 15.14
C VAL A 408 17.17 -5.43 15.90
N TYR A 409 17.31 -4.17 16.29
CA TYR A 409 16.29 -3.40 17.01
C TYR A 409 15.61 -2.42 16.06
N GLY A 410 14.29 -2.25 16.19
CA GLY A 410 13.50 -1.29 15.42
C GLY A 410 12.17 -1.01 16.09
N SER A 411 11.44 0.02 15.65
CA SER A 411 10.10 0.29 16.21
C SER A 411 9.05 -0.69 15.70
N HIS A 412 9.22 -1.18 14.47
CA HIS A 412 8.33 -2.11 13.79
C HIS A 412 9.12 -3.14 12.97
N CYS A 413 8.52 -4.30 12.71
CA CYS A 413 9.04 -5.36 11.86
C CYS A 413 7.98 -5.83 10.86
N LEU A 414 8.31 -5.78 9.56
CA LEU A 414 7.53 -6.34 8.47
C LEU A 414 8.03 -7.74 8.12
N MET A 415 7.15 -8.73 8.24
CA MET A 415 7.39 -10.11 7.84
C MET A 415 7.02 -10.32 6.37
N ALA A 416 8.01 -10.21 5.47
CA ALA A 416 7.89 -10.38 4.02
C ALA A 416 8.51 -11.71 3.54
N VAL A 417 8.22 -12.82 4.22
CA VAL A 417 8.84 -14.13 4.03
C VAL A 417 8.10 -15.05 3.03
N GLY A 418 7.26 -14.46 2.18
CA GLY A 418 6.47 -15.15 1.16
C GLY A 418 5.04 -15.49 1.63
N ALA A 419 4.28 -16.15 0.76
CA ALA A 419 2.88 -16.49 0.98
C ALA A 419 2.68 -18.02 1.10
N VAL A 420 1.47 -18.42 1.51
CA VAL A 420 0.96 -19.79 1.46
C VAL A 420 -0.37 -19.79 0.70
N PRO A 421 -0.62 -20.78 -0.19
CA PRO A 421 -1.90 -20.90 -0.88
C PRO A 421 -3.05 -21.20 0.09
#